data_AF-A0A4Q5UXP4-F1
#
_entry.id   AF-A0A4Q5UXP4-F1
#
_cell.length_a   1.000
_cell.length_b   1.000
_cell.length_c   1.000
_cell.angle_alpha   90.00
_cell.angle_beta   90.00
_cell.angle_gamma   90.00
#
_symmetry.space_group_name_H-M   'P 1'
#
loop_
_entity.id
_entity.type
_entity.pdbx_description
1 polymer ?
#
loop_
_entity_poly.entity_id
_entity_poly.type
_entity_poly.pdbx_seq_one_letter_code
_entity_poly.pdbx_strand_id
1 'polypeptide(L)'
;MTINAAATLTVGATGTGTVTIGSATAMGNGNISTTSLIVNGTLVSGNINQRPGNRTMGSGGDGKTNLTINSTGTVTVTGDVTGTSLNGTGTGTASASVVFTGTGTLNVTGIFTTSVFTPSTGIVNYNGTTLQTLNSAYTTYGTLKVNNSVGVTLTAATSVTNLTLGDIKTGSIFNDGGFQLTSNGVFNLNSGTFNIGSGAIATSYPPFTTNNIAAGTTVNYASTAAQTIVAVNYGNLTNTGNGPRTLASSGTIGIKNSFTPSTVANTITGSTIDFNGSTAQTIPAFNYNNLKVSNTNANITLAASGTIGVAGTFTPNTGTAFGAYANSTVSFNGTSAQTIPQFTFNNLTINNTAGVSSIGGDVTVNQSLALTNGIVTTGASKIIVGPTGSSSRTNGWVNGNLQKYFSSTNNTNTFEVGGSTPGTYRPVGISFSTAGLTAGNLTVSQLNGPHPQIANAGISPVINPYWNVTSGGVAGTYSATFTFLGTDASSAGIGNPASMVANQYSSSVWTTTTPGANSATTNQSTGLTTFGDFVIGITTGIPQVTT
;
A
#
# COMPACT_ATOMS: atom_id res chain seq x y z
N MET A 1 -2.52 -39.39 -39.79
CA MET A 1 -3.74 -39.77 -39.06
C MET A 1 -4.48 -38.50 -38.65
N THR A 2 -5.81 -38.50 -38.71
CA THR A 2 -6.64 -37.37 -38.25
C THR A 2 -7.63 -37.87 -37.20
N ILE A 3 -7.66 -37.22 -36.04
CA ILE A 3 -8.71 -37.38 -35.03
C ILE A 3 -9.73 -36.29 -35.30
N ASN A 4 -10.92 -36.67 -35.77
CA ASN A 4 -11.97 -35.73 -36.13
C ASN A 4 -12.53 -35.00 -34.90
N ALA A 5 -13.21 -33.87 -35.14
CA ALA A 5 -13.91 -33.16 -34.08
C ALA A 5 -14.90 -34.10 -33.36
N ALA A 6 -15.07 -33.91 -32.05
CA ALA A 6 -15.86 -34.76 -31.15
C ALA A 6 -15.40 -36.24 -31.01
N ALA A 7 -14.43 -36.70 -31.80
CA ALA A 7 -13.85 -38.03 -31.61
C ALA A 7 -12.82 -38.01 -30.46
N THR A 8 -12.73 -39.11 -29.72
CA THR A 8 -11.69 -39.32 -28.71
C THR A 8 -10.86 -40.54 -29.08
N LEU A 9 -9.54 -40.38 -29.12
CA LEU A 9 -8.58 -41.48 -29.17
C LEU A 9 -7.85 -41.56 -27.84
N THR A 10 -8.00 -42.69 -27.14
CA THR A 10 -7.23 -43.02 -25.94
C THR A 10 -6.27 -44.16 -26.28
N VAL A 11 -4.97 -43.92 -26.11
CA VAL A 11 -3.92 -44.89 -26.45
C VAL A 11 -3.47 -45.63 -25.20
N GLY A 12 -3.56 -46.97 -25.22
CA GLY A 12 -3.34 -47.82 -24.05
C GLY A 12 -4.49 -47.76 -23.03
N ALA A 13 -4.42 -48.61 -22.00
CA ALA A 13 -5.35 -48.54 -20.88
C ALA A 13 -5.21 -47.17 -20.21
N THR A 14 -6.33 -46.48 -20.00
CA THR A 14 -6.41 -45.14 -19.37
C THR A 14 -5.53 -44.04 -19.99
N GLY A 15 -5.06 -44.20 -21.24
CA GLY A 15 -4.23 -43.20 -21.88
C GLY A 15 -2.77 -43.24 -21.45
N THR A 16 -2.25 -44.42 -21.11
CA THR A 16 -0.83 -44.62 -20.73
C THR A 16 0.04 -45.13 -21.89
N GLY A 17 -0.58 -45.50 -23.01
CA GLY A 17 0.11 -46.03 -24.19
C GLY A 17 0.87 -44.95 -24.96
N THR A 18 1.99 -45.33 -25.56
CA THR A 18 2.85 -44.41 -26.31
C THR A 18 2.35 -44.22 -27.74
N VAL A 19 2.29 -42.96 -28.19
CA VAL A 19 2.12 -42.59 -29.60
C VAL A 19 3.48 -42.30 -30.20
N THR A 20 3.80 -42.91 -31.34
CA THR A 20 4.99 -42.56 -32.13
C THR A 20 4.56 -41.96 -33.46
N ILE A 21 5.06 -40.76 -33.77
CA ILE A 21 4.80 -40.07 -35.05
C ILE A 21 6.06 -40.19 -35.89
N GLY A 22 5.97 -40.88 -37.03
CA GLY A 22 7.11 -41.20 -37.88
C GLY A 22 7.82 -42.49 -37.45
N SER A 23 8.89 -42.83 -38.17
CA SER A 23 9.55 -44.13 -38.08
C SER A 23 11.06 -44.05 -37.81
N ALA A 24 11.67 -42.86 -37.79
CA ALA A 24 13.13 -42.67 -37.78
C ALA A 24 13.88 -43.43 -38.89
N THR A 25 13.21 -43.84 -39.98
CA THR A 25 13.84 -44.64 -41.05
C THR A 25 14.74 -43.80 -41.95
N ALA A 26 15.78 -44.44 -42.48
CA ALA A 26 16.65 -43.87 -43.51
C ALA A 26 15.86 -43.45 -44.75
N MET A 27 16.11 -42.22 -45.24
CA MET A 27 15.44 -41.67 -46.42
C MET A 27 16.33 -41.70 -47.66
N GLY A 28 15.74 -41.91 -48.84
CA GLY A 28 16.42 -41.85 -50.14
C GLY A 28 16.82 -40.42 -50.55
N ASN A 29 17.66 -40.29 -51.58
CA ASN A 29 18.08 -39.00 -52.15
C ASN A 29 16.89 -38.22 -52.72
N GLY A 30 16.76 -36.93 -52.36
CA GLY A 30 15.70 -36.04 -52.84
C GLY A 30 14.32 -36.24 -52.20
N ASN A 31 14.15 -37.23 -51.32
CA ASN A 31 12.85 -37.53 -50.72
C ASN A 31 12.52 -36.54 -49.60
N ILE A 32 11.30 -36.01 -49.63
CA ILE A 32 10.69 -35.27 -48.52
C ILE A 32 9.52 -36.12 -48.04
N SER A 33 9.48 -36.44 -46.74
CA SER A 33 8.37 -37.18 -46.14
C SER A 33 7.82 -36.39 -44.98
N THR A 34 6.50 -36.21 -44.95
CA THR A 34 5.81 -35.58 -43.83
C THR A 34 4.84 -36.58 -43.22
N THR A 35 5.04 -36.91 -41.96
CA THR A 35 4.09 -37.71 -41.17
C THR A 35 3.38 -36.80 -40.20
N SER A 36 2.05 -36.69 -40.32
CA SER A 36 1.25 -35.82 -39.46
C SER A 36 0.21 -36.60 -38.65
N LEU A 37 0.12 -36.28 -37.37
CA LEU A 37 -1.02 -36.55 -36.51
C LEU A 37 -1.79 -35.25 -36.32
N ILE A 38 -2.99 -35.17 -36.87
CA ILE A 38 -3.86 -33.99 -36.81
C ILE A 38 -4.94 -34.25 -35.76
N VAL A 39 -5.09 -33.35 -34.80
CA VAL A 39 -6.04 -33.48 -33.69
C VAL A 39 -7.07 -32.35 -33.76
N ASN A 40 -8.29 -32.70 -34.15
CA ASN A 40 -9.48 -31.83 -34.08
C ASN A 40 -10.39 -32.20 -32.90
N GLY A 41 -10.33 -33.44 -32.43
CA GLY A 41 -11.05 -33.95 -31.24
C GLY A 41 -10.12 -34.08 -30.04
N THR A 42 -10.20 -35.19 -29.31
CA THR A 42 -9.40 -35.46 -28.12
C THR A 42 -8.41 -36.59 -28.36
N LEU A 43 -7.15 -36.38 -27.96
CA LEU A 43 -6.12 -37.41 -27.85
C LEU A 43 -5.70 -37.55 -26.39
N VAL A 44 -5.71 -38.77 -25.85
CA VAL A 44 -5.13 -39.09 -24.54
C VAL A 44 -4.08 -40.17 -24.72
N SER A 45 -2.85 -39.89 -24.31
CA SER A 45 -1.72 -40.82 -24.47
C SER A 45 -0.72 -40.71 -23.31
N GLY A 46 0.13 -41.73 -23.19
CA GLY A 46 1.33 -41.75 -22.34
C GLY A 46 2.36 -40.79 -22.92
N ASN A 47 3.42 -41.33 -23.51
CA ASN A 47 4.40 -40.52 -24.24
C ASN A 47 3.93 -40.23 -25.68
N ILE A 48 4.30 -39.07 -26.21
CA ILE A 48 4.28 -38.78 -27.65
C ILE A 48 5.72 -38.63 -28.12
N ASN A 49 6.19 -39.59 -28.92
CA ASN A 49 7.54 -39.61 -29.47
C ASN A 49 7.51 -39.23 -30.97
N GLN A 50 8.09 -38.10 -31.31
CA GLN A 50 8.25 -37.65 -32.69
C GLN A 50 9.61 -38.12 -33.22
N ARG A 51 9.57 -38.93 -34.28
CA ARG A 51 10.72 -39.63 -34.87
C ARG A 51 10.85 -39.27 -36.35
N PRO A 52 11.35 -38.06 -36.68
CA PRO A 52 11.54 -37.67 -38.06
C PRO A 52 12.56 -38.59 -38.74
N GLY A 53 12.32 -38.94 -40.00
CA GLY A 53 13.26 -39.73 -40.80
C GLY A 53 14.50 -38.91 -41.12
N ASN A 54 15.68 -39.53 -40.99
CA ASN A 54 16.98 -38.93 -41.33
C ASN A 54 17.75 -39.86 -42.26
N ARG A 55 18.56 -39.32 -43.17
CA ARG A 55 19.49 -40.13 -43.98
C ARG A 55 20.88 -40.12 -43.36
N THR A 56 21.50 -41.30 -43.28
CA THR A 56 22.83 -41.48 -42.66
C THR A 56 24.01 -41.03 -43.54
N MET A 57 23.89 -41.00 -44.89
CA MET A 57 24.95 -40.51 -45.81
C MET A 57 24.39 -39.90 -47.13
N GLY A 58 25.01 -38.83 -47.67
CA GLY A 58 24.69 -38.20 -48.98
C GLY A 58 23.97 -36.83 -48.92
N SER A 59 23.56 -36.26 -50.06
CA SER A 59 22.90 -34.93 -50.17
C SER A 59 21.36 -35.00 -50.23
N GLY A 60 20.65 -34.14 -49.47
CA GLY A 60 19.21 -33.77 -49.60
C GLY A 60 18.12 -34.80 -49.25
N GLY A 61 17.53 -34.78 -48.04
CA GLY A 61 16.34 -35.58 -47.72
C GLY A 61 15.83 -35.30 -46.30
N ASP A 62 14.65 -34.69 -46.18
CA ASP A 62 14.15 -34.09 -44.93
C ASP A 62 12.85 -34.74 -44.48
N GLY A 63 12.91 -35.53 -43.40
CA GLY A 63 11.74 -36.06 -42.73
C GLY A 63 11.12 -35.03 -41.78
N LYS A 64 9.83 -34.79 -41.90
CA LYS A 64 9.05 -33.96 -40.95
C LYS A 64 8.04 -34.83 -40.22
N THR A 65 7.99 -34.72 -38.90
CA THR A 65 6.93 -35.31 -38.08
C THR A 65 6.19 -34.22 -37.36
N ASN A 66 4.88 -34.14 -37.58
CA ASN A 66 4.05 -33.06 -37.06
C ASN A 66 2.97 -33.62 -36.13
N LEU A 67 2.91 -33.10 -34.90
CA LEU A 67 1.69 -33.09 -34.10
C LEU A 67 0.97 -31.76 -34.35
N THR A 68 -0.11 -31.80 -35.12
CA THR A 68 -0.93 -30.63 -35.42
C THR A 68 -2.16 -30.61 -34.53
N ILE A 69 -2.31 -29.55 -33.73
CA ILE A 69 -3.45 -29.35 -32.82
C ILE A 69 -4.28 -28.19 -33.34
N ASN A 70 -5.47 -28.51 -33.85
CA ASN A 70 -6.38 -27.51 -34.41
C ASN A 70 -7.22 -26.84 -33.31
N SER A 71 -7.98 -25.80 -33.64
CA SER A 71 -8.67 -24.93 -32.68
C SER A 71 -9.55 -25.66 -31.65
N THR A 72 -10.14 -26.80 -32.03
CA THR A 72 -10.99 -27.63 -31.15
C THR A 72 -10.24 -28.83 -30.56
N GLY A 73 -9.01 -29.06 -31.01
CA GLY A 73 -8.19 -30.19 -30.62
C GLY A 73 -7.72 -30.09 -29.16
N THR A 74 -7.82 -31.19 -28.43
CA THR A 74 -7.25 -31.34 -27.08
C THR A 74 -6.33 -32.55 -27.06
N VAL A 75 -5.07 -32.34 -26.70
CA VAL A 75 -4.09 -33.41 -26.50
C VAL A 75 -3.71 -33.45 -25.03
N THR A 76 -3.87 -34.60 -24.38
CA THR A 76 -3.44 -34.84 -23.00
C THR A 76 -2.37 -35.92 -22.98
N VAL A 77 -1.20 -35.54 -22.49
CA VAL A 77 -0.01 -36.39 -22.46
C VAL A 77 0.33 -36.62 -20.99
N THR A 78 0.18 -37.87 -20.54
CA THR A 78 0.46 -38.28 -19.14
C THR A 78 1.93 -38.56 -18.89
N GLY A 79 2.74 -38.64 -19.94
CA GLY A 79 4.21 -38.64 -19.90
C GLY A 79 4.81 -37.48 -20.68
N ASP A 80 5.82 -37.77 -21.49
CA ASP A 80 6.60 -36.76 -22.22
C ASP A 80 6.11 -36.56 -23.66
N VAL A 81 6.20 -35.33 -24.15
CA VAL A 81 6.22 -35.03 -25.59
C VAL A 81 7.68 -34.82 -25.98
N THR A 82 8.25 -35.71 -26.78
CA THR A 82 9.66 -35.63 -27.19
C THR A 82 9.83 -35.68 -28.70
N GLY A 83 10.87 -35.00 -29.19
CA GLY A 83 11.24 -34.96 -30.59
C GLY A 83 12.44 -34.05 -30.76
N THR A 84 13.45 -34.49 -31.50
CA THR A 84 14.65 -33.70 -31.80
C THR A 84 14.85 -33.63 -33.29
N SER A 85 15.52 -32.56 -33.74
CA SER A 85 15.96 -32.50 -35.12
C SER A 85 17.13 -33.44 -35.30
N LEU A 86 17.21 -34.05 -36.47
CA LEU A 86 18.36 -34.85 -36.85
C LEU A 86 19.08 -34.12 -37.97
N ASN A 87 20.36 -33.81 -37.74
CA ASN A 87 21.21 -33.22 -38.77
C ASN A 87 21.55 -34.30 -39.80
N GLY A 88 21.17 -34.07 -41.05
CA GLY A 88 21.69 -34.85 -42.17
C GLY A 88 23.07 -34.34 -42.59
N THR A 89 23.81 -35.11 -43.38
CA THR A 89 25.08 -34.69 -43.99
C THR A 89 24.90 -33.72 -45.17
N GLY A 90 23.71 -33.10 -45.34
CA GLY A 90 23.35 -32.21 -46.46
C GLY A 90 22.61 -30.94 -46.00
N THR A 91 22.08 -30.14 -46.94
CA THR A 91 21.48 -28.80 -46.68
C THR A 91 20.11 -28.80 -45.99
N GLY A 92 19.58 -29.96 -45.62
CA GLY A 92 18.23 -30.10 -45.10
C GLY A 92 18.21 -30.77 -43.73
N THR A 93 17.29 -30.33 -42.87
CA THR A 93 17.20 -30.72 -41.46
C THR A 93 15.87 -31.44 -41.21
N ALA A 94 15.93 -32.70 -40.79
CA ALA A 94 14.76 -33.44 -40.37
C ALA A 94 14.23 -32.87 -39.05
N SER A 95 12.91 -32.66 -38.94
CA SER A 95 12.32 -31.91 -37.82
C SER A 95 11.10 -32.60 -37.19
N ALA A 96 11.06 -32.55 -35.86
CA ALA A 96 9.87 -32.82 -35.06
C ALA A 96 9.17 -31.49 -34.77
N SER A 97 7.86 -31.41 -35.03
CA SER A 97 7.11 -30.17 -34.88
C SER A 97 5.82 -30.36 -34.09
N VAL A 98 5.60 -29.50 -33.10
CA VAL A 98 4.27 -29.29 -32.52
C VAL A 98 3.71 -27.99 -33.07
N VAL A 99 2.58 -28.09 -33.77
CA VAL A 99 1.98 -26.99 -34.54
C VAL A 99 0.55 -26.75 -34.09
N PHE A 100 0.29 -25.58 -33.54
CA PHE A 100 -1.06 -25.09 -33.32
C PHE A 100 -1.53 -24.29 -34.54
N THR A 101 -2.76 -24.53 -34.98
CA THR A 101 -3.42 -23.74 -36.04
C THR A 101 -4.48 -22.78 -35.50
N GLY A 102 -4.69 -22.78 -34.18
CA GLY A 102 -5.63 -21.92 -33.46
C GLY A 102 -5.62 -22.25 -31.97
N THR A 103 -6.77 -22.15 -31.30
CA THR A 103 -6.93 -22.24 -29.83
C THR A 103 -6.89 -23.66 -29.23
N GLY A 104 -6.32 -24.63 -29.94
CA GLY A 104 -6.22 -26.00 -29.45
C GLY A 104 -5.44 -26.09 -28.14
N THR A 105 -5.58 -27.20 -27.40
CA THR A 105 -4.93 -27.40 -26.10
C THR A 105 -3.96 -28.57 -26.11
N LEU A 106 -2.77 -28.38 -25.55
CA LEU A 106 -1.81 -29.42 -25.17
C LEU A 106 -1.62 -29.41 -23.65
N ASN A 107 -2.08 -30.46 -22.97
CA ASN A 107 -1.80 -30.70 -21.55
C ASN A 107 -0.56 -31.58 -21.42
N VAL A 108 0.44 -31.11 -20.67
CA VAL A 108 1.73 -31.76 -20.49
C VAL A 108 1.97 -32.01 -19.01
N THR A 109 2.01 -33.27 -18.61
CA THR A 109 2.41 -33.66 -17.24
C THR A 109 3.91 -33.95 -17.11
N GLY A 110 4.57 -34.34 -18.20
CA GLY A 110 6.01 -34.59 -18.28
C GLY A 110 6.80 -33.46 -18.94
N ILE A 111 7.83 -33.83 -19.70
CA ILE A 111 8.71 -32.94 -20.46
C ILE A 111 8.08 -32.58 -21.81
N PHE A 112 8.25 -31.33 -22.27
CA PHE A 112 7.88 -30.90 -23.62
C PHE A 112 9.10 -30.48 -24.45
N THR A 113 9.47 -31.34 -25.40
CA THR A 113 10.63 -31.19 -26.30
C THR A 113 10.25 -31.56 -27.73
N THR A 114 10.52 -30.69 -28.69
CA THR A 114 10.27 -30.77 -30.12
C THR A 114 11.24 -29.82 -30.81
N SER A 115 11.61 -30.08 -32.06
CA SER A 115 12.56 -29.22 -32.79
C SER A 115 11.95 -27.86 -33.14
N VAL A 116 10.69 -27.88 -33.58
CA VAL A 116 9.94 -26.70 -34.03
C VAL A 116 8.66 -26.60 -33.23
N PHE A 117 8.45 -25.47 -32.58
CA PHE A 117 7.21 -25.18 -31.88
C PHE A 117 6.53 -23.97 -32.50
N THR A 118 5.31 -24.17 -33.02
CA THR A 118 4.50 -23.10 -33.62
C THR A 118 3.26 -22.88 -32.74
N PRO A 119 3.29 -21.89 -31.83
CA PRO A 119 2.27 -21.76 -30.78
C PRO A 119 0.92 -21.21 -31.27
N SER A 120 0.89 -20.36 -32.31
CA SER A 120 -0.33 -19.63 -32.72
C SER A 120 -1.08 -19.04 -31.51
N THR A 121 -2.41 -19.17 -31.45
CA THR A 121 -3.24 -18.87 -30.27
C THR A 121 -3.46 -20.09 -29.35
N GLY A 122 -2.66 -21.14 -29.54
CA GLY A 122 -2.76 -22.41 -28.83
C GLY A 122 -2.50 -22.29 -27.34
N ILE A 123 -3.03 -23.26 -26.60
CA ILE A 123 -2.93 -23.38 -25.15
C ILE A 123 -1.94 -24.49 -24.83
N VAL A 124 -0.85 -24.16 -24.15
CA VAL A 124 0.03 -25.17 -23.53
C VAL A 124 -0.18 -25.12 -22.02
N ASN A 125 -0.63 -26.22 -21.45
CA ASN A 125 -0.94 -26.37 -20.04
C ASN A 125 0.05 -27.31 -19.37
N TYR A 126 0.92 -26.76 -18.54
CA TYR A 126 1.83 -27.53 -17.68
C TYR A 126 1.08 -27.93 -16.42
N ASN A 127 0.72 -29.20 -16.31
CA ASN A 127 -0.15 -29.74 -15.26
C ASN A 127 0.42 -31.01 -14.59
N GLY A 128 1.75 -31.12 -14.58
CA GLY A 128 2.47 -32.22 -13.93
C GLY A 128 2.36 -32.23 -12.41
N THR A 129 2.76 -33.35 -11.82
CA THR A 129 2.83 -33.56 -10.36
C THR A 129 4.25 -33.42 -9.80
N THR A 130 5.25 -33.17 -10.66
CA THR A 130 6.64 -32.89 -10.33
C THR A 130 7.02 -31.49 -10.85
N LEU A 131 8.20 -30.99 -10.49
CA LEU A 131 8.69 -29.72 -11.03
C LEU A 131 8.81 -29.81 -12.55
N GLN A 132 8.23 -28.83 -13.25
CA GLN A 132 8.37 -28.72 -14.71
C GLN A 132 9.16 -27.46 -15.08
N THR A 133 9.79 -27.50 -16.24
CA THR A 133 10.48 -26.36 -16.82
C THR A 133 10.01 -26.13 -18.24
N LEU A 134 9.87 -24.87 -18.64
CA LEU A 134 9.73 -24.55 -20.06
C LEU A 134 11.06 -24.87 -20.75
N ASN A 135 10.99 -25.31 -22.01
CA ASN A 135 12.17 -25.54 -22.81
C ASN A 135 12.75 -24.19 -23.27
N SER A 136 14.05 -23.98 -23.04
CA SER A 136 14.77 -22.75 -23.39
C SER A 136 14.71 -22.39 -24.88
N ALA A 137 14.46 -23.37 -25.76
CA ALA A 137 14.29 -23.14 -27.19
C ALA A 137 12.95 -22.48 -27.56
N TYR A 138 11.97 -22.46 -26.65
CA TYR A 138 10.63 -21.91 -26.91
C TYR A 138 10.46 -20.56 -26.25
N THR A 139 10.67 -19.50 -27.02
CA THR A 139 10.58 -18.12 -26.53
C THR A 139 9.20 -17.50 -26.74
N THR A 140 8.22 -18.24 -27.29
CA THR A 140 6.88 -17.70 -27.56
C THR A 140 5.80 -18.74 -27.32
N TYR A 141 4.71 -18.31 -26.69
CA TYR A 141 3.48 -19.08 -26.51
C TYR A 141 2.25 -18.20 -26.81
N GLY A 142 1.16 -18.81 -27.26
CA GLY A 142 -0.14 -18.16 -27.30
C GLY A 142 -0.67 -17.99 -25.88
N THR A 143 -1.31 -19.02 -25.35
CA THR A 143 -1.70 -19.07 -23.94
C THR A 143 -0.82 -20.08 -23.19
N LEU A 144 -0.14 -19.62 -22.15
CA LEU A 144 0.55 -20.48 -21.20
C LEU A 144 -0.36 -20.71 -19.99
N LYS A 145 -0.69 -21.97 -19.70
CA LYS A 145 -1.38 -22.37 -18.48
C LYS A 145 -0.41 -23.08 -17.54
N VAL A 146 -0.49 -22.75 -16.26
CA VAL A 146 0.27 -23.38 -15.19
C VAL A 146 -0.72 -23.93 -14.17
N ASN A 147 -0.85 -25.26 -14.17
CA ASN A 147 -1.72 -26.03 -13.29
C ASN A 147 -0.91 -27.08 -12.51
N ASN A 148 0.23 -26.65 -11.97
CA ASN A 148 1.18 -27.48 -11.26
C ASN A 148 1.53 -26.82 -9.93
N SER A 149 1.19 -27.49 -8.83
CA SER A 149 1.41 -27.00 -7.45
C SER A 149 2.82 -27.23 -6.93
N VAL A 150 3.65 -28.02 -7.61
CA VAL A 150 5.08 -28.17 -7.31
C VAL A 150 5.86 -27.03 -7.97
N GLY A 151 5.48 -26.68 -9.19
CA GLY A 151 5.91 -25.46 -9.85
C GLY A 151 6.33 -25.65 -11.30
N VAL A 152 6.29 -24.55 -12.04
CA VAL A 152 6.78 -24.45 -13.42
C VAL A 152 7.76 -23.29 -13.51
N THR A 153 8.94 -23.52 -14.08
CA THR A 153 10.01 -22.52 -14.14
C THR A 153 10.43 -22.20 -15.57
N LEU A 154 10.60 -20.92 -15.91
CA LEU A 154 11.22 -20.53 -17.18
C LEU A 154 12.71 -20.86 -17.20
N THR A 155 13.23 -21.17 -18.39
CA THR A 155 14.67 -21.39 -18.63
C THR A 155 15.25 -20.45 -19.69
N ALA A 156 14.43 -19.56 -20.24
CA ALA A 156 14.81 -18.50 -21.16
C ALA A 156 13.74 -17.38 -21.13
N ALA A 157 14.11 -16.18 -21.59
CA ALA A 157 13.14 -15.10 -21.75
C ALA A 157 12.03 -15.53 -22.72
N THR A 158 10.77 -15.29 -22.33
CA THR A 158 9.61 -15.86 -22.99
C THR A 158 8.52 -14.82 -23.19
N SER A 159 7.90 -14.80 -24.36
CA SER A 159 6.72 -14.00 -24.68
C SER A 159 5.46 -14.85 -24.65
N VAL A 160 4.41 -14.38 -23.97
CA VAL A 160 3.09 -15.03 -23.93
C VAL A 160 2.01 -14.04 -24.35
N THR A 161 1.00 -14.47 -25.11
CA THR A 161 -0.21 -13.65 -25.28
C THR A 161 -1.00 -13.63 -23.99
N ASN A 162 -1.30 -14.79 -23.40
CA ASN A 162 -2.01 -14.88 -22.12
C ASN A 162 -1.27 -15.81 -21.14
N LEU A 163 -1.37 -15.48 -19.85
CA LEU A 163 -0.89 -16.33 -18.77
C LEU A 163 -2.06 -16.66 -17.84
N THR A 164 -2.29 -17.95 -17.57
CA THR A 164 -3.33 -18.39 -16.64
C THR A 164 -2.74 -19.37 -15.63
N LEU A 165 -2.94 -19.09 -14.34
CA LEU A 165 -2.46 -19.90 -13.22
C LEU A 165 -3.61 -20.45 -12.40
N GLY A 166 -3.58 -21.77 -12.18
CA GLY A 166 -4.43 -22.46 -11.22
C GLY A 166 -5.92 -22.38 -11.50
N ASP A 167 -6.31 -22.37 -12.77
CA ASP A 167 -7.72 -22.48 -13.20
C ASP A 167 -8.26 -23.91 -13.07
N ILE A 168 -7.37 -24.91 -13.08
CA ILE A 168 -7.70 -26.33 -12.88
C ILE A 168 -7.11 -26.83 -11.55
N LYS A 169 -5.87 -26.48 -11.25
CA LYS A 169 -5.15 -26.95 -10.06
C LYS A 169 -4.89 -25.82 -9.08
N THR A 170 -5.47 -25.91 -7.89
CA THR A 170 -5.23 -24.95 -6.81
C THR A 170 -3.77 -24.96 -6.35
N GLY A 171 -3.29 -23.80 -5.88
CA GLY A 171 -1.92 -23.66 -5.37
C GLY A 171 -0.84 -23.76 -6.45
N SER A 172 -1.17 -23.49 -7.71
CA SER A 172 -0.20 -23.58 -8.82
C SER A 172 0.91 -22.52 -8.70
N ILE A 173 2.14 -22.89 -8.99
CA ILE A 173 3.31 -22.01 -8.83
C ILE A 173 3.98 -21.80 -10.19
N PHE A 174 4.17 -20.53 -10.57
CA PHE A 174 4.97 -20.17 -11.73
C PHE A 174 6.16 -19.31 -11.30
N ASN A 175 7.36 -19.72 -11.70
CA ASN A 175 8.61 -19.01 -11.50
C ASN A 175 9.11 -18.49 -12.84
N ASP A 176 9.35 -17.18 -12.95
CA ASP A 176 10.05 -16.67 -14.12
C ASP A 176 11.55 -17.05 -14.14
N GLY A 177 12.08 -17.59 -13.03
CA GLY A 177 13.44 -18.10 -12.94
C GLY A 177 14.52 -17.03 -13.12
N GLY A 178 14.19 -15.74 -13.04
CA GLY A 178 15.09 -14.64 -13.41
C GLY A 178 15.14 -14.36 -14.92
N PHE A 179 14.29 -15.02 -15.71
CA PHE A 179 14.14 -14.76 -17.13
C PHE A 179 12.89 -13.90 -17.39
N GLN A 180 13.03 -12.84 -18.17
CA GLN A 180 11.91 -11.92 -18.41
C GLN A 180 10.75 -12.62 -19.13
N LEU A 181 9.59 -12.64 -18.50
CA LEU A 181 8.31 -12.92 -19.15
C LEU A 181 7.76 -11.62 -19.75
N THR A 182 7.42 -11.61 -21.03
CA THR A 182 6.79 -10.47 -21.70
C THR A 182 5.38 -10.84 -22.15
N SER A 183 4.43 -9.92 -22.03
CA SER A 183 3.06 -10.11 -22.50
C SER A 183 2.41 -8.78 -22.83
N ASN A 184 1.41 -8.81 -23.69
CA ASN A 184 0.49 -7.70 -23.98
C ASN A 184 -0.99 -8.12 -23.87
N GLY A 185 -1.29 -9.32 -23.39
CA GLY A 185 -2.66 -9.81 -23.23
C GLY A 185 -3.06 -9.93 -21.76
N VAL A 186 -3.78 -11.00 -21.44
CA VAL A 186 -4.48 -11.16 -20.16
C VAL A 186 -3.70 -12.04 -19.20
N PHE A 187 -3.56 -11.58 -17.96
CA PHE A 187 -3.12 -12.40 -16.84
C PHE A 187 -4.31 -12.84 -15.98
N ASN A 188 -4.50 -14.15 -15.82
CA ASN A 188 -5.49 -14.74 -14.92
C ASN A 188 -4.78 -15.51 -13.80
N LEU A 189 -4.78 -14.99 -12.59
CA LEU A 189 -4.23 -15.67 -11.42
C LEU A 189 -5.39 -16.13 -10.53
N ASN A 190 -5.87 -17.34 -10.80
CA ASN A 190 -7.04 -17.91 -10.15
C ASN A 190 -6.68 -18.59 -8.82
N SER A 191 -5.52 -19.25 -8.77
CA SER A 191 -4.99 -19.87 -7.56
C SER A 191 -3.47 -19.96 -7.60
N GLY A 192 -2.83 -19.78 -6.44
CA GLY A 192 -1.39 -19.99 -6.26
C GLY A 192 -0.53 -18.73 -6.41
N THR A 193 0.69 -18.89 -6.91
CA THR A 193 1.75 -17.89 -6.82
C THR A 193 2.45 -17.64 -8.15
N PHE A 194 2.62 -16.36 -8.51
CA PHE A 194 3.53 -15.92 -9.56
C PHE A 194 4.78 -15.25 -8.93
N ASN A 195 5.95 -15.86 -9.15
CA ASN A 195 7.24 -15.36 -8.67
C ASN A 195 7.96 -14.59 -9.80
N ILE A 196 8.32 -13.34 -9.52
CA ILE A 196 8.96 -12.40 -10.43
C ILE A 196 10.39 -12.14 -9.94
N GLY A 197 11.37 -12.52 -10.75
CA GLY A 197 12.79 -12.46 -10.43
C GLY A 197 13.25 -13.71 -9.68
N SER A 198 14.57 -13.87 -9.57
CA SER A 198 15.17 -15.00 -8.87
C SER A 198 16.57 -14.67 -8.39
N GLY A 199 16.89 -14.99 -7.13
CA GLY A 199 18.20 -14.71 -6.56
C GLY A 199 18.59 -13.23 -6.70
N ALA A 200 19.70 -12.95 -7.37
CA ALA A 200 20.16 -11.57 -7.64
C ALA A 200 19.69 -11.01 -9.00
N ILE A 201 18.88 -11.77 -9.75
CA ILE A 201 18.41 -11.36 -11.07
C ILE A 201 17.02 -10.76 -10.92
N ALA A 202 16.91 -9.46 -11.24
CA ALA A 202 15.64 -8.75 -11.26
C ALA A 202 15.01 -8.83 -12.65
N THR A 203 13.75 -9.21 -12.69
CA THR A 203 12.86 -9.06 -13.86
C THR A 203 11.75 -8.08 -13.52
N SER A 204 11.09 -7.57 -14.55
CA SER A 204 9.95 -6.66 -14.42
C SER A 204 8.62 -7.42 -14.42
N TYR A 205 7.61 -6.86 -13.75
CA TYR A 205 6.23 -7.31 -13.92
C TYR A 205 5.83 -7.22 -15.41
N PRO A 206 5.34 -8.30 -16.04
CA PRO A 206 5.01 -8.28 -17.48
C PRO A 206 3.89 -7.27 -17.78
N PRO A 207 3.94 -6.53 -18.91
CA PRO A 207 2.99 -5.47 -19.22
C PRO A 207 1.64 -6.00 -19.76
N PHE A 208 0.94 -6.81 -18.96
CA PHE A 208 -0.40 -7.30 -19.25
C PHE A 208 -1.40 -6.15 -19.39
N THR A 209 -2.28 -6.23 -20.40
CA THR A 209 -3.35 -5.26 -20.62
C THR A 209 -4.50 -5.43 -19.62
N THR A 210 -4.73 -6.66 -19.16
CA THR A 210 -5.75 -7.00 -18.16
C THR A 210 -5.17 -7.91 -17.10
N ASN A 211 -5.41 -7.57 -15.82
CA ASN A 211 -4.95 -8.33 -14.67
C ASN A 211 -6.14 -8.84 -13.86
N ASN A 212 -6.51 -10.10 -14.06
CA ASN A 212 -7.55 -10.83 -13.32
C ASN A 212 -6.90 -11.64 -12.21
N ILE A 213 -6.59 -10.98 -11.09
CA ILE A 213 -5.98 -11.63 -9.94
C ILE A 213 -7.09 -11.94 -8.95
N ALA A 214 -7.23 -13.18 -8.47
CA ALA A 214 -8.23 -13.56 -7.47
C ALA A 214 -7.81 -13.21 -6.03
N ALA A 215 -8.77 -13.13 -5.09
CA ALA A 215 -8.43 -12.98 -3.67
C ALA A 215 -7.78 -14.27 -3.15
N GLY A 216 -6.72 -14.16 -2.35
CA GLY A 216 -5.97 -15.31 -1.82
C GLY A 216 -4.81 -15.82 -2.70
N THR A 217 -4.60 -15.26 -3.89
CA THR A 217 -3.42 -15.57 -4.72
C THR A 217 -2.26 -14.64 -4.44
N THR A 218 -1.04 -15.02 -4.82
CA THR A 218 0.17 -14.25 -4.49
C THR A 218 0.92 -13.83 -5.74
N VAL A 219 1.23 -12.54 -5.83
CA VAL A 219 2.34 -12.05 -6.66
C VAL A 219 3.51 -11.77 -5.74
N ASN A 220 4.65 -12.36 -6.06
CA ASN A 220 5.84 -12.31 -5.23
C ASN A 220 7.02 -11.75 -6.01
N TYR A 221 7.58 -10.63 -5.55
CA TYR A 221 8.83 -10.08 -6.05
C TYR A 221 9.99 -10.79 -5.33
N ALA A 222 10.54 -11.80 -6.02
CA ALA A 222 11.44 -12.81 -5.46
C ALA A 222 12.93 -12.50 -5.64
N SER A 223 13.29 -11.37 -6.28
CA SER A 223 14.69 -10.95 -6.42
C SER A 223 15.19 -10.15 -5.22
N THR A 224 16.46 -10.36 -4.87
CA THR A 224 17.25 -9.51 -3.94
C THR A 224 17.72 -8.22 -4.61
N ALA A 225 17.70 -8.15 -5.95
CA ALA A 225 17.96 -6.92 -6.69
C ALA A 225 16.73 -5.99 -6.69
N ALA A 226 16.94 -4.76 -7.16
CA ALA A 226 15.90 -3.74 -7.22
C ALA A 226 14.79 -4.13 -8.20
N GLN A 227 13.52 -4.01 -7.78
CA GLN A 227 12.36 -4.26 -8.64
C GLN A 227 11.30 -3.17 -8.47
N THR A 228 10.55 -2.91 -9.53
CA THR A 228 9.44 -1.96 -9.53
C THR A 228 8.12 -2.69 -9.28
N ILE A 229 7.35 -2.22 -8.29
CA ILE A 229 5.99 -2.67 -8.03
C ILE A 229 5.04 -1.79 -8.85
N VAL A 230 4.40 -2.39 -9.86
CA VAL A 230 3.45 -1.69 -10.73
C VAL A 230 2.07 -1.54 -10.09
N ALA A 231 1.31 -0.54 -10.54
CA ALA A 231 -0.06 -0.28 -10.11
C ALA A 231 -1.03 -1.34 -10.65
N VAL A 232 -1.26 -2.39 -9.86
CA VAL A 232 -2.14 -3.52 -10.14
C VAL A 232 -2.94 -3.84 -8.87
N ASN A 233 -4.12 -4.46 -9.04
CA ASN A 233 -4.94 -4.94 -7.92
C ASN A 233 -4.56 -6.36 -7.51
N TYR A 234 -3.61 -6.49 -6.59
CA TYR A 234 -3.03 -7.76 -6.13
C TYR A 234 -3.96 -8.52 -5.16
N GLY A 235 -3.85 -9.85 -5.14
CA GLY A 235 -4.37 -10.68 -4.05
C GLY A 235 -3.55 -10.45 -2.78
N ASN A 236 -2.41 -11.15 -2.70
CA ASN A 236 -1.29 -10.88 -1.81
C ASN A 236 -0.17 -10.25 -2.64
N LEU A 237 0.49 -9.24 -2.09
CA LEU A 237 1.73 -8.68 -2.61
C LEU A 237 2.86 -8.98 -1.62
N THR A 238 3.79 -9.83 -2.05
CA THR A 238 4.91 -10.29 -1.21
C THR A 238 6.25 -9.95 -1.83
N ASN A 239 7.27 -9.75 -0.99
CA ASN A 239 8.64 -9.43 -1.39
C ASN A 239 9.63 -10.43 -0.79
N THR A 240 9.48 -11.72 -1.06
CA THR A 240 10.35 -12.76 -0.45
C THR A 240 11.83 -12.59 -0.79
N GLY A 241 12.15 -12.01 -1.96
CA GLY A 241 13.53 -11.66 -2.31
C GLY A 241 14.09 -10.52 -1.48
N ASN A 242 13.23 -9.72 -0.84
CA ASN A 242 13.56 -8.64 0.09
C ASN A 242 14.57 -7.61 -0.45
N GLY A 243 14.70 -7.48 -1.76
CA GLY A 243 15.52 -6.44 -2.39
C GLY A 243 14.90 -5.04 -2.29
N PRO A 244 15.59 -4.00 -2.77
CA PRO A 244 15.01 -2.67 -2.89
C PRO A 244 13.74 -2.67 -3.75
N ARG A 245 12.74 -1.86 -3.39
CA ARG A 245 11.49 -1.76 -4.16
C ARG A 245 11.17 -0.32 -4.51
N THR A 246 10.85 -0.09 -5.78
CA THR A 246 10.29 1.19 -6.24
C THR A 246 8.81 1.02 -6.48
N LEU A 247 7.98 1.82 -5.81
CA LEU A 247 6.54 1.81 -6.04
C LEU A 247 6.20 2.63 -7.29
N ALA A 248 5.07 2.30 -7.92
CA ALA A 248 4.58 3.01 -9.08
C ALA A 248 4.43 4.52 -8.83
N SER A 249 4.82 5.34 -9.80
CA SER A 249 4.77 6.81 -9.71
C SER A 249 3.36 7.39 -9.76
N SER A 250 2.36 6.60 -10.14
CA SER A 250 0.96 6.98 -10.20
C SER A 250 0.07 5.72 -10.18
N GLY A 251 -1.25 5.92 -10.21
CA GLY A 251 -2.22 4.83 -10.18
C GLY A 251 -2.39 4.19 -8.80
N THR A 252 -3.13 3.08 -8.77
CA THR A 252 -3.48 2.37 -7.54
C THR A 252 -2.83 0.99 -7.49
N ILE A 253 -2.06 0.74 -6.44
CA ILE A 253 -1.62 -0.59 -6.00
C ILE A 253 -2.73 -1.11 -5.06
N GLY A 254 -3.62 -1.95 -5.59
CA GLY A 254 -4.69 -2.55 -4.80
C GLY A 254 -4.21 -3.80 -4.05
N ILE A 255 -4.69 -4.00 -2.83
CA ILE A 255 -4.34 -5.14 -1.97
C ILE A 255 -5.64 -5.76 -1.46
N LYS A 256 -6.02 -6.91 -2.01
CA LYS A 256 -7.27 -7.61 -1.64
C LYS A 256 -7.12 -8.51 -0.40
N ASN A 257 -5.90 -8.90 -0.04
CA ASN A 257 -5.66 -9.72 1.14
C ASN A 257 -4.47 -9.20 1.96
N SER A 258 -3.22 -9.52 1.62
CA SER A 258 -2.05 -9.09 2.41
C SER A 258 -1.00 -8.31 1.62
N PHE A 259 -0.32 -7.39 2.30
CA PHE A 259 0.86 -6.71 1.80
C PHE A 259 2.04 -6.95 2.75
N THR A 260 3.09 -7.61 2.25
CA THR A 260 4.35 -7.82 2.97
C THR A 260 5.43 -6.98 2.30
N PRO A 261 5.68 -5.74 2.75
CA PRO A 261 6.67 -4.85 2.15
C PRO A 261 8.10 -5.40 2.29
N SER A 262 9.01 -4.92 1.45
CA SER A 262 10.45 -5.15 1.66
C SER A 262 10.91 -4.47 2.95
N THR A 263 11.80 -5.10 3.69
CA THR A 263 12.46 -4.52 4.86
C THR A 263 13.72 -3.72 4.50
N VAL A 264 14.13 -3.77 3.23
CA VAL A 264 15.22 -2.95 2.65
C VAL A 264 14.65 -1.62 2.15
N ALA A 265 15.45 -0.82 1.44
CA ALA A 265 15.03 0.46 0.88
C ALA A 265 13.76 0.34 0.01
N ASN A 266 12.75 1.15 0.32
CA ASN A 266 11.56 1.32 -0.50
C ASN A 266 11.48 2.76 -0.99
N THR A 267 11.49 2.94 -2.31
CA THR A 267 11.33 4.25 -2.96
C THR A 267 9.84 4.51 -3.16
N ILE A 268 9.32 5.48 -2.42
CA ILE A 268 7.93 5.92 -2.45
C ILE A 268 7.82 7.11 -3.42
N THR A 269 7.00 6.99 -4.45
CA THR A 269 6.99 7.93 -5.59
C THR A 269 5.68 8.71 -5.69
N GLY A 270 4.55 8.04 -5.98
CA GLY A 270 3.27 8.73 -6.20
C GLY A 270 1.99 7.88 -6.17
N SER A 271 2.08 6.55 -6.22
CA SER A 271 0.90 5.68 -6.21
C SER A 271 0.07 5.78 -4.92
N THR A 272 -1.21 5.43 -5.05
CA THR A 272 -2.06 5.07 -3.91
C THR A 272 -1.93 3.58 -3.62
N ILE A 273 -1.72 3.20 -2.35
CA ILE A 273 -1.96 1.82 -1.93
C ILE A 273 -3.37 1.75 -1.34
N ASP A 274 -4.22 0.88 -1.91
CA ASP A 274 -5.62 0.71 -1.50
C ASP A 274 -5.83 -0.69 -0.91
N PHE A 275 -6.06 -0.77 0.39
CA PHE A 275 -6.51 -1.99 1.05
C PHE A 275 -8.01 -2.16 0.78
N ASN A 276 -8.32 -3.02 -0.19
CA ASN A 276 -9.63 -3.13 -0.84
C ASN A 276 -10.20 -4.55 -0.83
N GLY A 277 -9.75 -5.38 0.11
CA GLY A 277 -10.27 -6.73 0.32
C GLY A 277 -11.71 -6.78 0.81
N SER A 278 -12.22 -7.99 0.97
CA SER A 278 -13.51 -8.27 1.65
C SER A 278 -13.34 -8.95 3.01
N THR A 279 -12.12 -9.41 3.32
CA THR A 279 -11.73 -10.05 4.59
C THR A 279 -11.03 -9.05 5.52
N ALA A 280 -10.70 -9.48 6.74
CA ALA A 280 -9.81 -8.72 7.61
C ALA A 280 -8.48 -8.42 6.92
N GLN A 281 -7.95 -7.21 7.11
CA GLN A 281 -6.65 -6.80 6.58
C GLN A 281 -5.88 -6.00 7.63
N THR A 282 -4.57 -6.20 7.66
CA THR A 282 -3.65 -5.39 8.48
C THR A 282 -2.85 -4.47 7.56
N ILE A 283 -2.87 -3.18 7.87
CA ILE A 283 -2.06 -2.16 7.22
C ILE A 283 -0.68 -2.19 7.88
N PRO A 284 0.38 -2.63 7.18
CA PRO A 284 1.72 -2.73 7.75
C PRO A 284 2.31 -1.36 8.06
N ALA A 285 3.24 -1.31 9.01
CA ALA A 285 4.10 -0.16 9.21
C ALA A 285 4.99 0.01 7.98
N PHE A 286 4.71 1.05 7.21
CA PHE A 286 5.29 1.34 5.90
C PHE A 286 5.10 2.81 5.57
N ASN A 287 5.94 3.36 4.70
CA ASN A 287 5.76 4.71 4.17
C ASN A 287 4.91 4.65 2.90
N TYR A 288 3.79 5.36 2.90
CA TYR A 288 2.87 5.48 1.79
C TYR A 288 3.00 6.86 1.15
N ASN A 289 2.85 6.94 -0.18
CA ASN A 289 2.51 8.23 -0.79
C ASN A 289 1.07 8.55 -0.43
N ASN A 290 0.09 7.85 -1.04
CA ASN A 290 -1.28 7.88 -0.55
C ASN A 290 -1.66 6.52 0.04
N LEU A 291 -2.37 6.53 1.16
CA LEU A 291 -2.94 5.36 1.81
C LEU A 291 -4.46 5.44 1.71
N LYS A 292 -5.09 4.44 1.12
CA LYS A 292 -6.55 4.32 1.03
C LYS A 292 -7.00 2.99 1.63
N VAL A 293 -8.15 3.02 2.27
CA VAL A 293 -8.86 1.82 2.69
C VAL A 293 -10.23 1.87 2.03
N SER A 294 -10.46 1.01 1.05
CA SER A 294 -11.78 0.79 0.46
C SER A 294 -12.47 -0.46 0.99
N ASN A 295 -11.74 -1.29 1.75
CA ASN A 295 -12.28 -2.45 2.42
C ASN A 295 -13.36 -2.04 3.42
N THR A 296 -14.51 -2.71 3.36
CA THR A 296 -15.70 -2.47 4.20
C THR A 296 -15.85 -3.48 5.34
N ASN A 297 -14.88 -4.38 5.52
CA ASN A 297 -14.83 -5.33 6.63
C ASN A 297 -14.61 -4.59 7.96
N ALA A 298 -15.18 -5.10 9.06
CA ALA A 298 -15.06 -4.51 10.39
C ALA A 298 -13.69 -4.75 11.08
N ASN A 299 -12.84 -5.60 10.51
CA ASN A 299 -11.57 -6.02 11.11
C ASN A 299 -10.37 -5.49 10.31
N ILE A 300 -10.37 -4.19 10.02
CA ILE A 300 -9.18 -3.51 9.52
C ILE A 300 -8.32 -3.08 10.72
N THR A 301 -7.05 -3.46 10.72
CA THR A 301 -6.11 -3.11 11.77
C THR A 301 -4.93 -2.32 11.25
N LEU A 302 -4.39 -1.44 12.09
CA LEU A 302 -3.11 -0.77 11.87
C LEU A 302 -2.00 -1.58 12.56
N ALA A 303 -0.81 -1.64 11.97
CA ALA A 303 0.34 -2.30 12.60
C ALA A 303 0.59 -1.76 14.02
N ALA A 304 0.69 -2.66 14.98
CA ALA A 304 0.86 -2.34 16.41
C ALA A 304 2.28 -1.89 16.79
N SER A 305 3.21 -1.87 15.83
CA SER A 305 4.59 -1.42 16.01
C SER A 305 5.11 -0.81 14.72
N GLY A 306 6.16 0.00 14.82
CA GLY A 306 6.67 0.80 13.70
C GLY A 306 5.77 2.00 13.39
N THR A 307 6.04 2.64 12.25
CA THR A 307 5.34 3.86 11.82
C THR A 307 4.67 3.63 10.47
N ILE A 308 3.40 4.02 10.39
CA ILE A 308 2.65 4.16 9.14
C ILE A 308 2.82 5.62 8.69
N GLY A 309 3.80 5.85 7.83
CA GLY A 309 4.07 7.19 7.27
C GLY A 309 3.16 7.46 6.09
N VAL A 310 2.58 8.66 6.00
CA VAL A 310 1.77 9.09 4.86
C VAL A 310 2.28 10.45 4.39
N ALA A 311 2.85 10.48 3.19
CA ALA A 311 3.43 11.69 2.60
C ALA A 311 2.39 12.53 1.82
N GLY A 312 1.36 11.87 1.29
CA GLY A 312 0.23 12.46 0.58
C GLY A 312 -1.04 12.34 1.40
N THR A 313 -2.05 11.68 0.85
CA THR A 313 -3.40 11.60 1.46
C THR A 313 -3.62 10.28 2.22
N PHE A 314 -4.22 10.36 3.41
CA PHE A 314 -4.82 9.21 4.09
C PHE A 314 -6.34 9.25 3.93
N THR A 315 -6.92 8.23 3.29
CA THR A 315 -8.36 8.06 3.12
C THR A 315 -8.82 6.78 3.82
N PRO A 316 -9.09 6.83 5.14
CA PRO A 316 -9.68 5.72 5.87
C PRO A 316 -11.13 5.51 5.42
N ASN A 317 -11.61 4.27 5.48
CA ASN A 317 -13.04 3.99 5.37
C ASN A 317 -13.72 4.32 6.71
N THR A 318 -14.31 5.51 6.82
CA THR A 318 -14.97 5.96 8.06
C THR A 318 -16.35 5.33 8.28
N GLY A 319 -16.90 4.63 7.28
CA GLY A 319 -18.22 3.97 7.35
C GLY A 319 -18.19 2.55 7.94
N THR A 320 -17.01 1.94 8.14
CA THR A 320 -16.86 0.58 8.68
C THR A 320 -15.63 0.49 9.59
N ALA A 321 -15.77 -0.25 10.69
CA ALA A 321 -14.85 -0.26 11.83
C ALA A 321 -13.39 -0.57 11.49
N PHE A 322 -12.48 0.30 11.96
CA PHE A 322 -11.14 -0.14 12.31
C PHE A 322 -11.25 -0.91 13.63
N GLY A 323 -11.18 -2.24 13.56
CA GLY A 323 -11.36 -3.12 14.71
C GLY A 323 -10.26 -3.01 15.77
N ALA A 324 -9.05 -2.56 15.39
CA ALA A 324 -7.99 -2.24 16.34
C ALA A 324 -6.94 -1.27 15.74
N TYR A 325 -6.68 -0.18 16.45
CA TYR A 325 -5.56 0.74 16.22
C TYR A 325 -4.60 0.78 17.42
N ALA A 326 -4.79 -0.09 18.42
CA ALA A 326 -3.96 -0.13 19.64
C ALA A 326 -2.46 -0.19 19.30
N ASN A 327 -1.67 0.62 20.00
CA ASN A 327 -0.21 0.76 19.84
C ASN A 327 0.28 1.29 18.48
N SER A 328 -0.60 1.45 17.49
CA SER A 328 -0.21 1.95 16.16
C SER A 328 0.27 3.41 16.21
N THR A 329 1.15 3.76 15.28
CA THR A 329 1.62 5.13 15.06
C THR A 329 1.42 5.51 13.61
N VAL A 330 0.63 6.56 13.36
CA VAL A 330 0.49 7.18 12.04
C VAL A 330 1.27 8.49 12.03
N SER A 331 2.07 8.72 11.00
CA SER A 331 2.84 9.94 10.82
C SER A 331 2.46 10.63 9.51
N PHE A 332 1.96 11.87 9.60
CA PHE A 332 1.81 12.74 8.44
C PHE A 332 3.16 13.42 8.19
N ASN A 333 3.86 12.98 7.14
CA ASN A 333 5.26 13.32 6.85
C ASN A 333 5.49 13.82 5.41
N GLY A 334 4.48 14.45 4.83
CA GLY A 334 4.55 15.03 3.49
C GLY A 334 5.48 16.23 3.38
N THR A 335 5.71 16.65 2.13
CA THR A 335 6.40 17.90 1.80
C THR A 335 5.45 19.03 1.39
N SER A 336 4.20 18.67 1.05
CA SER A 336 3.10 19.60 0.80
C SER A 336 2.16 19.64 2.00
N ALA A 337 1.38 20.71 2.17
CA ALA A 337 0.40 20.78 3.25
C ALA A 337 -0.61 19.61 3.14
N GLN A 338 -0.83 18.90 4.24
CA GLN A 338 -1.71 17.74 4.29
C GLN A 338 -3.07 18.07 4.94
N THR A 339 -4.07 17.24 4.66
CA THR A 339 -5.34 17.20 5.40
C THR A 339 -5.39 15.92 6.20
N ILE A 340 -5.71 16.02 7.49
CA ILE A 340 -5.93 14.85 8.34
C ILE A 340 -7.41 14.47 8.28
N PRO A 341 -7.77 13.22 7.95
CA PRO A 341 -9.17 12.79 7.95
C PRO A 341 -9.74 12.76 9.38
N GLN A 342 -11.06 12.88 9.52
CA GLN A 342 -11.73 12.58 10.78
C GLN A 342 -11.48 11.11 11.14
N PHE A 343 -10.66 10.87 12.16
CA PHE A 343 -10.20 9.54 12.53
C PHE A 343 -9.74 9.49 13.99
N THR A 344 -9.83 8.31 14.61
CA THR A 344 -9.24 8.06 15.93
C THR A 344 -7.90 7.35 15.76
N PHE A 345 -6.83 8.03 16.12
CA PHE A 345 -5.47 7.50 16.13
C PHE A 345 -5.11 7.00 17.53
N ASN A 346 -4.28 5.96 17.60
CA ASN A 346 -3.63 5.61 18.87
C ASN A 346 -2.48 6.59 19.15
N ASN A 347 -1.45 6.59 18.31
CA ASN A 347 -0.44 7.64 18.27
C ASN A 347 -0.50 8.38 16.94
N LEU A 348 -0.38 9.70 16.99
CA LEU A 348 -0.34 10.58 15.84
C LEU A 348 0.93 11.42 15.88
N THR A 349 1.72 11.37 14.81
CA THR A 349 2.89 12.23 14.61
C THR A 349 2.63 13.20 13.49
N ILE A 350 2.87 14.48 13.75
CA ILE A 350 2.88 15.55 12.75
C ILE A 350 4.34 15.88 12.47
N ASN A 351 4.82 15.51 11.30
CA ASN A 351 6.20 15.72 10.88
C ASN A 351 6.26 16.25 9.44
N ASN A 352 5.54 17.34 9.20
CA ASN A 352 5.42 17.98 7.90
C ASN A 352 5.68 19.48 8.05
N THR A 353 6.79 19.97 7.51
CA THR A 353 7.17 21.40 7.63
C THR A 353 6.22 22.34 6.88
N ALA A 354 5.52 21.86 5.84
CA ALA A 354 4.44 22.59 5.18
C ALA A 354 3.12 22.57 5.99
N GLY A 355 3.07 21.78 7.06
CA GLY A 355 1.98 21.74 8.02
C GLY A 355 0.78 20.93 7.59
N VAL A 356 -0.28 21.05 8.39
CA VAL A 356 -1.60 20.48 8.15
C VAL A 356 -2.55 21.67 7.97
N SER A 357 -3.07 21.84 6.76
CA SER A 357 -3.90 23.00 6.40
C SER A 357 -5.34 22.87 6.92
N SER A 358 -5.80 21.64 7.14
CA SER A 358 -7.14 21.35 7.67
C SER A 358 -7.21 19.96 8.28
N ILE A 359 -8.23 19.76 9.12
CA ILE A 359 -8.68 18.44 9.58
C ILE A 359 -10.13 18.23 9.13
N GLY A 360 -10.48 17.00 8.76
CA GLY A 360 -11.77 16.65 8.17
C GLY A 360 -12.94 16.57 9.18
N GLY A 361 -12.70 16.94 10.42
CA GLY A 361 -13.59 16.80 11.57
C GLY A 361 -12.77 16.70 12.85
N ASP A 362 -13.41 16.41 13.99
CA ASP A 362 -12.68 16.17 15.23
C ASP A 362 -11.77 14.94 15.11
N VAL A 363 -10.51 15.10 15.46
CA VAL A 363 -9.48 14.04 15.41
C VAL A 363 -9.10 13.67 16.83
N THR A 364 -9.26 12.39 17.18
CA THR A 364 -8.91 11.87 18.50
C THR A 364 -7.56 11.16 18.46
N VAL A 365 -6.73 11.39 19.46
CA VAL A 365 -5.44 10.72 19.69
C VAL A 365 -5.48 10.10 21.09
N ASN A 366 -5.58 8.78 21.17
CA ASN A 366 -5.77 8.10 22.47
C ASN A 366 -4.53 8.14 23.36
N GLN A 367 -3.34 8.03 22.75
CA GLN A 367 -2.06 7.94 23.44
C GLN A 367 -1.19 9.16 23.09
N SER A 368 -0.19 9.05 22.21
CA SER A 368 0.77 10.13 21.98
C SER A 368 0.43 11.00 20.77
N LEU A 369 0.28 12.31 20.98
CA LEU A 369 0.33 13.35 19.93
C LEU A 369 1.74 13.95 19.88
N ALA A 370 2.52 13.65 18.85
CA ALA A 370 3.85 14.22 18.64
C ALA A 370 3.82 15.34 17.59
N LEU A 371 4.09 16.58 18.02
CA LEU A 371 4.17 17.77 17.17
C LEU A 371 5.64 18.02 16.80
N THR A 372 6.17 17.15 15.94
CA THR A 372 7.59 17.15 15.55
C THR A 372 7.90 18.35 14.66
N ASN A 373 7.19 18.47 13.54
CA ASN A 373 7.30 19.58 12.60
C ASN A 373 5.92 19.89 12.00
N GLY A 374 5.60 21.18 11.89
CA GLY A 374 4.38 21.64 11.22
C GLY A 374 3.32 22.20 12.16
N ILE A 375 2.54 23.12 11.61
CA ILE A 375 1.38 23.73 12.27
C ILE A 375 0.14 22.94 11.87
N VAL A 376 -0.70 22.58 12.85
CA VAL A 376 -1.99 21.91 12.61
C VAL A 376 -3.10 22.93 12.67
N THR A 377 -3.72 23.25 11.53
CA THR A 377 -4.87 24.15 11.47
C THR A 377 -6.17 23.35 11.61
N THR A 378 -6.97 23.66 12.63
CA THR A 378 -8.17 22.87 12.96
C THR A 378 -9.48 23.47 12.45
N GLY A 379 -9.51 24.79 12.17
CA GLY A 379 -10.77 25.49 11.94
C GLY A 379 -11.71 25.33 13.14
N ALA A 380 -12.98 25.00 12.89
CA ALA A 380 -13.98 24.75 13.93
C ALA A 380 -13.81 23.40 14.65
N SER A 381 -13.06 22.47 14.07
CA SER A 381 -12.81 21.14 14.65
C SER A 381 -11.71 21.17 15.70
N LYS A 382 -11.47 20.02 16.33
CA LYS A 382 -10.51 19.86 17.43
C LYS A 382 -9.50 18.75 17.15
N ILE A 383 -8.28 18.94 17.66
CA ILE A 383 -7.40 17.82 18.02
C ILE A 383 -7.70 17.46 19.47
N ILE A 384 -8.09 16.21 19.73
CA ILE A 384 -8.46 15.71 21.05
C ILE A 384 -7.39 14.73 21.52
N VAL A 385 -6.68 15.07 22.59
CA VAL A 385 -5.83 14.11 23.31
C VAL A 385 -6.70 13.40 24.35
N GLY A 386 -6.79 12.08 24.25
CA GLY A 386 -7.64 11.24 25.09
C GLY A 386 -7.23 11.23 26.57
N PRO A 387 -8.04 10.64 27.47
CA PRO A 387 -7.80 10.64 28.91
C PRO A 387 -6.47 10.06 29.38
N THR A 388 -5.93 9.08 28.64
CA THR A 388 -4.63 8.44 28.88
C THR A 388 -3.53 8.96 27.98
N GLY A 389 -3.85 9.96 27.15
CA GLY A 389 -2.97 10.51 26.15
C GLY A 389 -2.04 11.58 26.70
N SER A 390 -1.00 11.84 25.94
CA SER A 390 -0.08 12.95 26.17
C SER A 390 0.23 13.61 24.83
N SER A 391 0.73 14.83 24.89
CA SER A 391 1.35 15.45 23.74
C SER A 391 2.81 15.77 24.03
N SER A 392 3.60 15.78 22.96
CA SER A 392 4.98 16.22 22.98
C SER A 392 5.20 17.17 21.80
N ARG A 393 6.16 18.08 21.95
CA ARG A 393 6.48 19.08 20.93
C ARG A 393 7.97 19.14 20.68
N THR A 394 8.34 19.21 19.41
CA THR A 394 9.67 19.64 18.98
C THR A 394 9.59 21.01 18.30
N ASN A 395 8.90 21.11 17.17
CA ASN A 395 8.79 22.34 16.37
C ASN A 395 7.36 22.65 15.87
N GLY A 396 6.36 21.83 16.19
CA GLY A 396 4.97 22.02 15.77
C GLY A 396 4.04 22.56 16.88
N TRP A 397 2.82 22.95 16.49
CA TRP A 397 1.72 23.33 17.40
C TRP A 397 0.37 23.28 16.69
N VAL A 398 -0.70 23.44 17.46
CA VAL A 398 -2.07 23.54 16.97
C VAL A 398 -2.45 25.01 16.80
N ASN A 399 -2.78 25.41 15.57
CA ASN A 399 -3.43 26.68 15.25
C ASN A 399 -4.95 26.46 15.22
N GLY A 400 -5.57 26.60 16.39
CA GLY A 400 -6.97 26.31 16.62
C GLY A 400 -7.20 25.54 17.92
N ASN A 401 -8.16 24.61 17.91
CA ASN A 401 -8.67 23.98 19.12
C ASN A 401 -7.89 22.71 19.49
N LEU A 402 -7.18 22.75 20.61
CA LEU A 402 -6.57 21.59 21.24
C LEU A 402 -7.36 21.24 22.51
N GLN A 403 -7.91 20.03 22.58
CA GLN A 403 -8.65 19.52 23.74
C GLN A 403 -7.80 18.51 24.49
N LYS A 404 -7.77 18.61 25.82
CA LYS A 404 -7.15 17.64 26.72
C LYS A 404 -8.05 17.33 27.90
N TYR A 405 -7.84 16.15 28.49
CA TYR A 405 -8.59 15.67 29.64
C TYR A 405 -7.88 16.00 30.95
N PHE A 406 -8.64 16.43 31.95
CA PHE A 406 -8.18 16.67 33.31
C PHE A 406 -8.87 15.74 34.29
N SER A 407 -8.11 15.28 35.29
CA SER A 407 -8.57 14.46 36.41
C SER A 407 -7.74 14.75 37.65
N SER A 408 -8.07 14.13 38.79
CA SER A 408 -7.26 14.22 40.01
C SER A 408 -5.84 13.66 39.85
N THR A 409 -5.61 12.77 38.88
CA THR A 409 -4.28 12.20 38.56
C THR A 409 -3.60 12.87 37.37
N ASN A 410 -4.34 13.65 36.58
CA ASN A 410 -3.84 14.50 35.49
C ASN A 410 -4.40 15.91 35.64
N ASN A 411 -3.92 16.64 36.65
CA ASN A 411 -4.41 17.97 36.98
C ASN A 411 -3.59 19.11 36.35
N THR A 412 -2.49 18.80 35.67
CA THR A 412 -1.61 19.78 35.02
C THR A 412 -1.33 19.38 33.59
N ASN A 413 -1.62 20.29 32.64
CA ASN A 413 -1.29 20.10 31.23
C ASN A 413 -0.79 21.41 30.61
N THR A 414 0.16 21.32 29.70
CA THR A 414 0.49 22.39 28.75
C THR A 414 -0.33 22.19 27.49
N PHE A 415 -0.86 23.24 26.88
CA PHE A 415 -1.53 23.18 25.58
C PHE A 415 -0.60 23.74 24.52
N GLU A 416 -0.23 22.89 23.54
CA GLU A 416 0.67 23.27 22.45
C GLU A 416 -0.08 24.03 21.36
N VAL A 417 -0.52 25.24 21.69
CA VAL A 417 -1.23 26.14 20.76
C VAL A 417 -0.34 27.28 20.28
N GLY A 418 -0.73 27.91 19.17
CA GLY A 418 -0.03 29.04 18.59
C GLY A 418 -0.69 29.53 17.32
N GLY A 419 -0.06 30.49 16.65
CA GLY A 419 -0.63 31.15 15.48
C GLY A 419 -0.43 30.36 14.20
N SER A 420 -0.85 30.95 13.08
CA SER A 420 -0.80 30.31 11.76
C SER A 420 0.56 30.35 11.06
N THR A 421 1.56 31.04 11.61
CA THR A 421 2.87 31.25 10.96
C THR A 421 4.03 30.71 11.80
N PRO A 422 5.12 30.21 11.19
CA PRO A 422 6.30 29.74 11.92
C PRO A 422 6.81 30.80 12.92
N GLY A 423 7.24 30.36 14.11
CA GLY A 423 7.68 31.24 15.19
C GLY A 423 6.58 31.75 16.13
N THR A 424 5.30 31.41 15.88
CA THR A 424 4.16 31.90 16.69
C THR A 424 3.63 30.90 17.73
N TYR A 425 4.51 30.08 18.31
CA TYR A 425 4.15 29.15 19.38
C TYR A 425 3.87 29.87 20.70
N ARG A 426 2.70 29.62 21.31
CA ARG A 426 2.15 30.38 22.45
C ARG A 426 1.42 29.49 23.45
N PRO A 427 2.16 28.58 24.10
CA PRO A 427 1.53 27.57 24.92
C PRO A 427 0.79 28.17 26.11
N VAL A 428 -0.22 27.43 26.56
CA VAL A 428 -0.94 27.73 27.80
C VAL A 428 -0.73 26.58 28.78
N GLY A 429 -0.10 26.85 29.92
CA GLY A 429 -0.04 25.93 31.04
C GLY A 429 -1.29 26.04 31.89
N ILE A 430 -2.01 24.95 32.13
CA ILE A 430 -3.16 24.89 33.02
C ILE A 430 -2.84 23.94 34.17
N SER A 431 -3.10 24.38 35.40
CA SER A 431 -2.95 23.56 36.61
C SER A 431 -4.16 23.72 37.50
N PHE A 432 -4.95 22.66 37.64
CA PHE A 432 -6.07 22.60 38.58
C PHE A 432 -5.58 22.22 39.98
N SER A 433 -6.19 22.83 41.00
CA SER A 433 -6.17 22.29 42.35
C SER A 433 -6.79 20.89 42.34
N THR A 434 -6.16 19.92 42.98
CA THR A 434 -6.74 18.57 43.10
C THR A 434 -7.97 18.56 44.00
N ALA A 435 -8.05 19.49 44.96
CA ALA A 435 -9.21 19.65 45.82
C ALA A 435 -10.39 20.27 45.03
N GLY A 436 -11.50 19.54 44.96
CA GLY A 436 -12.72 20.01 44.29
C GLY A 436 -12.69 19.95 42.76
N LEU A 437 -11.72 19.24 42.16
CA LEU A 437 -11.66 19.03 40.72
C LEU A 437 -12.69 18.00 40.25
N THR A 438 -13.65 18.45 39.45
CA THR A 438 -14.50 17.60 38.62
C THR A 438 -13.77 17.29 37.32
N ALA A 439 -13.53 16.00 37.06
CA ALA A 439 -12.84 15.55 35.86
C ALA A 439 -13.63 15.88 34.58
N GLY A 440 -12.92 16.21 33.51
CA GLY A 440 -13.56 16.58 32.26
C GLY A 440 -12.57 17.13 31.24
N ASN A 441 -13.09 17.62 30.12
CA ASN A 441 -12.27 18.14 29.04
C ASN A 441 -12.10 19.65 29.14
N LEU A 442 -10.94 20.15 28.72
CA LEU A 442 -10.69 21.56 28.49
C LEU A 442 -10.20 21.74 27.05
N THR A 443 -10.79 22.69 26.33
CA THR A 443 -10.34 23.09 25.00
C THR A 443 -9.66 24.44 25.10
N VAL A 444 -8.46 24.55 24.54
CA VAL A 444 -7.70 25.79 24.48
C VAL A 444 -7.37 26.10 23.03
N SER A 445 -7.49 27.38 22.67
CA SER A 445 -7.00 27.92 21.40
C SER A 445 -6.34 29.27 21.61
N GLN A 446 -5.41 29.61 20.72
CA GLN A 446 -4.88 30.97 20.59
C GLN A 446 -5.46 31.58 19.33
N LEU A 447 -5.92 32.83 19.42
CA LEU A 447 -6.54 33.56 18.31
C LEU A 447 -5.71 34.80 17.96
N ASN A 448 -5.35 34.94 16.68
CA ASN A 448 -4.52 36.05 16.22
C ASN A 448 -5.32 37.36 16.20
N GLY A 449 -4.65 38.48 16.50
CA GLY A 449 -5.27 39.80 16.48
C GLY A 449 -5.83 40.20 17.85
N PRO A 450 -6.23 41.48 17.99
CA PRO A 450 -6.85 41.96 19.20
C PRO A 450 -8.20 41.27 19.41
N HIS A 451 -8.57 41.05 20.68
CA HIS A 451 -9.91 40.56 21.01
C HIS A 451 -10.99 41.56 20.53
N PRO A 452 -12.13 41.11 19.96
CA PRO A 452 -13.15 42.02 19.43
C PRO A 452 -13.70 43.04 20.43
N GLN A 453 -13.69 42.72 21.72
CA GLN A 453 -14.14 43.57 22.82
C GLN A 453 -13.00 44.24 23.60
N ILE A 454 -11.80 44.37 23.00
CA ILE A 454 -10.61 44.84 23.71
C ILE A 454 -10.74 46.28 24.22
N ALA A 455 -11.51 47.14 23.54
CA ALA A 455 -11.68 48.55 23.91
C ALA A 455 -12.26 48.72 25.33
N ASN A 456 -13.06 47.74 25.78
CA ASN A 456 -13.70 47.74 27.10
C ASN A 456 -12.97 46.87 28.12
N ALA A 457 -11.79 46.35 27.78
CA ALA A 457 -11.07 45.43 28.65
C ALA A 457 -10.37 46.15 29.83
N GLY A 458 -10.23 47.49 29.81
CA GLY A 458 -9.61 48.24 30.91
C GLY A 458 -8.10 47.98 31.09
N ILE A 459 -7.42 47.50 30.03
CA ILE A 459 -5.99 47.21 30.01
C ILE A 459 -5.31 47.89 28.81
N SER A 460 -4.15 48.50 29.05
CA SER A 460 -3.28 49.09 28.04
C SER A 460 -1.89 49.37 28.64
N PRO A 461 -0.78 49.11 27.93
CA PRO A 461 -0.70 48.41 26.64
C PRO A 461 -1.13 46.94 26.74
N VAL A 462 -1.40 46.32 25.59
CA VAL A 462 -1.97 44.97 25.48
C VAL A 462 -0.99 44.05 24.74
N ILE A 463 -0.94 42.78 25.14
CA ILE A 463 -0.34 41.69 24.37
C ILE A 463 -1.37 41.18 23.36
N ASN A 464 -1.01 41.20 22.07
CA ASN A 464 -1.79 40.61 20.99
C ASN A 464 -1.05 39.35 20.52
N PRO A 465 -1.51 38.16 20.93
CA PRO A 465 -2.89 37.69 20.77
C PRO A 465 -3.69 37.52 22.07
N TYR A 466 -4.90 36.93 21.93
CA TYR A 466 -5.72 36.43 23.03
C TYR A 466 -5.90 34.90 22.97
N TRP A 467 -6.35 34.31 24.08
CA TRP A 467 -6.58 32.87 24.20
C TRP A 467 -8.03 32.60 24.59
N ASN A 468 -8.62 31.57 23.99
CA ASN A 468 -9.89 31.02 24.46
C ASN A 468 -9.63 29.77 25.29
N VAL A 469 -10.30 29.68 26.42
CA VAL A 469 -10.31 28.49 27.27
C VAL A 469 -11.77 28.12 27.51
N THR A 470 -12.18 26.95 27.04
CA THR A 470 -13.57 26.48 27.14
C THR A 470 -13.64 25.12 27.84
N SER A 471 -14.51 24.99 28.83
CA SER A 471 -14.77 23.73 29.53
C SER A 471 -15.75 22.84 28.76
N GLY A 472 -15.42 21.55 28.70
CA GLY A 472 -16.28 20.45 28.30
C GLY A 472 -16.53 19.50 29.47
N GLY A 473 -16.93 20.04 30.62
CA GLY A 473 -17.30 19.29 31.82
C GLY A 473 -16.28 19.35 32.97
N VAL A 474 -15.08 19.89 32.74
CA VAL A 474 -14.12 20.13 33.83
C VAL A 474 -14.58 21.32 34.68
N ALA A 475 -14.47 21.19 36.00
CA ALA A 475 -14.77 22.27 36.94
C ALA A 475 -13.85 22.18 38.16
N GLY A 476 -13.54 23.32 38.77
CA GLY A 476 -12.63 23.42 39.92
C GLY A 476 -11.83 24.70 39.86
N THR A 477 -11.04 24.95 40.90
CA THR A 477 -10.13 26.10 40.94
C THR A 477 -8.84 25.78 40.18
N TYR A 478 -8.39 26.68 39.31
CA TYR A 478 -7.17 26.49 38.53
C TYR A 478 -6.32 27.75 38.41
N SER A 479 -5.10 27.53 37.95
CA SER A 479 -4.22 28.58 37.45
C SER A 479 -3.95 28.38 35.97
N ALA A 480 -3.87 29.48 35.23
CA ALA A 480 -3.50 29.51 33.82
C ALA A 480 -2.23 30.33 33.63
N THR A 481 -1.27 29.80 32.89
CA THR A 481 -0.02 30.47 32.54
C THR A 481 0.04 30.62 31.02
N PHE A 482 -0.16 31.84 30.54
CA PHE A 482 -0.16 32.18 29.13
C PHE A 482 1.26 32.58 28.71
N THR A 483 1.79 31.95 27.67
CA THR A 483 3.10 32.28 27.09
C THR A 483 2.93 33.05 25.80
N PHE A 484 3.66 34.15 25.66
CA PHE A 484 3.69 35.01 24.48
C PHE A 484 5.13 35.38 24.12
N LEU A 485 5.32 36.01 22.98
CA LEU A 485 6.58 36.52 22.46
C LEU A 485 6.72 38.00 22.84
N GLY A 486 7.95 38.48 22.98
CA GLY A 486 8.19 39.91 23.25
C GLY A 486 7.67 40.83 22.14
N THR A 487 7.54 40.32 20.92
CA THR A 487 7.02 41.04 19.74
C THR A 487 5.51 41.25 19.74
N ASP A 488 4.80 40.73 20.74
CA ASP A 488 3.33 40.76 20.78
C ASP A 488 2.77 41.90 21.58
N ALA A 489 3.61 42.49 22.43
CA ALA A 489 3.31 43.77 22.99
C ALA A 489 3.09 44.77 21.85
N SER A 490 2.17 45.71 22.06
CA SER A 490 2.07 46.88 21.19
C SER A 490 3.43 47.58 21.05
N SER A 491 3.57 48.47 20.06
CA SER A 491 4.83 49.18 19.77
C SER A 491 5.45 49.94 20.96
N ALA A 492 4.69 50.17 22.04
CA ALA A 492 5.16 50.77 23.29
C ALA A 492 5.87 49.77 24.24
N GLY A 493 5.82 48.47 23.96
CA GLY A 493 6.22 47.40 24.89
C GLY A 493 5.23 47.23 26.05
N ILE A 494 5.35 46.13 26.82
CA ILE A 494 4.46 45.82 27.95
C ILE A 494 4.92 46.46 29.28
N GLY A 495 5.99 47.28 29.27
CA GLY A 495 6.54 47.88 30.49
C GLY A 495 7.07 46.85 31.50
N ASN A 496 6.82 47.07 32.80
CA ASN A 496 7.25 46.18 33.87
C ASN A 496 6.38 44.91 33.91
N PRO A 497 6.95 43.70 33.72
CA PRO A 497 6.19 42.45 33.78
C PRO A 497 5.41 42.22 35.08
N ALA A 498 5.89 42.76 36.20
CA ALA A 498 5.20 42.63 37.48
C ALA A 498 3.83 43.33 37.50
N SER A 499 3.59 44.29 36.60
CA SER A 499 2.32 45.02 36.48
C SER A 499 1.32 44.36 35.53
N MET A 500 1.68 43.22 34.93
CA MET A 500 0.82 42.52 33.98
C MET A 500 -0.33 41.79 34.68
N VAL A 501 -1.52 41.89 34.09
CA VAL A 501 -2.70 41.09 34.45
C VAL A 501 -3.30 40.46 33.20
N ALA A 502 -4.00 39.35 33.36
CA ALA A 502 -4.97 38.91 32.36
C ALA A 502 -6.37 39.36 32.77
N ASN A 503 -7.14 39.85 31.81
CA ASN A 503 -8.57 40.06 31.94
C ASN A 503 -9.29 38.93 31.23
N GLN A 504 -10.26 38.33 31.93
CA GLN A 504 -11.11 37.27 31.41
C GLN A 504 -12.42 37.87 30.90
N TYR A 505 -12.77 37.58 29.65
CA TYR A 505 -14.08 37.85 29.08
C TYR A 505 -14.94 36.59 29.12
N SER A 506 -16.02 36.64 29.89
CA SER A 506 -16.99 35.55 29.99
C SER A 506 -18.39 36.15 30.11
N SER A 507 -19.37 35.56 29.44
CA SER A 507 -20.77 36.01 29.50
C SER A 507 -20.93 37.52 29.26
N SER A 508 -20.16 38.05 28.31
CA SER A 508 -20.12 39.48 27.95
C SER A 508 -19.59 40.44 29.02
N VAL A 509 -18.85 39.93 30.02
CA VAL A 509 -18.27 40.74 31.11
C VAL A 509 -16.76 40.51 31.17
N TRP A 510 -16.00 41.61 31.32
CA TRP A 510 -14.57 41.57 31.64
C TRP A 510 -14.37 41.50 33.15
N THR A 511 -13.54 40.57 33.60
CA THR A 511 -13.10 40.44 35.00
C THR A 511 -11.58 40.41 35.04
N THR A 512 -10.97 41.29 35.82
CA THR A 512 -9.51 41.24 36.08
C THR A 512 -9.18 40.03 36.94
N THR A 513 -8.29 39.17 36.44
CA THR A 513 -7.88 37.97 37.16
C THR A 513 -6.87 38.30 38.26
N THR A 514 -6.72 37.42 39.24
CA THR A 514 -5.68 37.56 40.27
C THR A 514 -4.33 37.18 39.66
N PRO A 515 -3.37 38.12 39.52
CA PRO A 515 -2.07 37.82 38.92
C PRO A 515 -1.24 36.92 39.85
N GLY A 516 -0.55 35.95 39.26
CA GLY A 516 0.46 35.11 39.87
C GLY A 516 1.88 35.51 39.42
N ALA A 517 2.71 34.51 39.08
CA ALA A 517 4.05 34.76 38.58
C ALA A 517 4.06 35.28 37.13
N ASN A 518 4.61 36.48 36.93
CA ASN A 518 4.78 37.08 35.61
C ASN A 518 6.26 37.15 35.20
N SER A 519 6.51 37.13 33.88
CA SER A 519 7.82 37.38 33.28
C SER A 519 7.66 38.20 32.00
N ALA A 520 8.77 38.55 31.33
CA ALA A 520 8.74 39.27 30.06
C ALA A 520 7.97 38.54 28.94
N THR A 521 7.72 37.23 29.08
CA THR A 521 7.06 36.39 28.06
C THR A 521 5.95 35.50 28.65
N THR A 522 5.58 35.69 29.93
CA THR A 522 4.53 34.88 30.57
C THR A 522 3.67 35.71 31.51
N ASN A 523 2.37 35.42 31.54
CA ASN A 523 1.44 35.92 32.56
C ASN A 523 0.73 34.74 33.22
N GLN A 524 0.66 34.74 34.54
CA GLN A 524 -0.10 33.74 35.28
C GLN A 524 -1.32 34.38 35.93
N SER A 525 -2.46 33.71 35.79
CA SER A 525 -3.69 33.97 36.54
C SER A 525 -3.91 32.82 37.51
N THR A 526 -4.27 33.12 38.75
CA THR A 526 -4.52 32.14 39.80
C THR A 526 -5.94 32.24 40.35
N GLY A 527 -6.43 31.16 40.97
CA GLY A 527 -7.74 31.17 41.63
C GLY A 527 -8.94 31.22 40.68
N LEU A 528 -8.75 30.89 39.40
CA LEU A 528 -9.81 30.93 38.39
C LEU A 528 -10.84 29.83 38.64
N THR A 529 -12.12 30.15 38.48
CA THR A 529 -13.25 29.19 38.58
C THR A 529 -14.17 29.23 37.36
N THR A 530 -14.02 30.23 36.50
CA THR A 530 -14.75 30.46 35.26
C THR A 530 -13.83 30.28 34.05
N PHE A 531 -14.41 30.10 32.87
CA PHE A 531 -13.73 29.90 31.59
C PHE A 531 -14.17 30.99 30.60
N GLY A 532 -13.39 31.25 29.56
CA GLY A 532 -13.67 32.33 28.61
C GLY A 532 -12.44 32.75 27.81
N ASP A 533 -12.49 33.96 27.26
CA ASP A 533 -11.36 34.56 26.54
C ASP A 533 -10.45 35.31 27.52
N PHE A 534 -9.15 35.27 27.29
CA PHE A 534 -8.14 35.92 28.13
C PHE A 534 -7.28 36.85 27.29
N VAL A 535 -7.16 38.09 27.75
CA VAL A 535 -6.29 39.11 27.15
C VAL A 535 -5.35 39.65 28.23
N ILE A 536 -4.08 39.83 27.89
CA ILE A 536 -3.04 40.24 28.82
C ILE A 536 -2.67 41.70 28.56
N GLY A 537 -2.51 42.49 29.62
CA GLY A 537 -2.07 43.87 29.53
C GLY A 537 -1.70 44.46 30.88
N ILE A 538 -1.50 45.78 30.94
CA ILE A 538 -1.36 46.52 32.20
C ILE A 538 -2.69 47.20 32.51
N THR A 539 -3.16 47.14 33.76
CA THR A 539 -4.35 47.90 34.19
C THR A 539 -4.13 49.39 34.03
N THR A 540 -5.05 50.13 33.41
CA THR A 540 -4.85 51.55 33.08
C THR A 540 -4.93 52.52 34.28
N GLY A 541 -5.09 52.04 35.52
CA GLY A 541 -5.53 52.88 36.64
C GLY A 541 -6.97 53.33 36.41
N ILE A 542 -7.82 53.22 37.44
CA ILE A 542 -9.27 53.42 37.32
C ILE A 542 -9.58 54.91 37.03
N PRO A 543 -10.65 55.20 36.26
CA PRO A 543 -11.73 55.93 36.91
C PRO A 543 -13.11 55.37 36.56
N GLN A 544 -13.85 54.96 37.60
CA GLN A 544 -15.26 55.32 37.83
C GLN A 544 -15.57 54.96 39.30
N VAL A 545 -15.56 55.99 40.16
CA VAL A 545 -16.23 56.01 41.46
C VAL A 545 -17.64 56.54 41.20
N THR A 546 -18.63 55.68 41.50
CA THR A 546 -20.06 55.91 41.82
C THR A 546 -20.77 57.17 41.30
N THR A 547 -21.91 56.94 40.64
CA THR A 547 -23.23 56.99 41.32
C THR A 547 -24.10 55.86 40.86
#